data_AF-A0A6I6VX87-F1
#
_entry.id   AF-A0A6I6VX87-F1
#
_cell.length_a   1.000
_cell.length_b   1.000
_cell.length_c   1.000
_cell.angle_alpha   90.00
_cell.angle_beta   90.00
_cell.angle_gamma   90.00
#
_symmetry.space_group_name_H-M   'P 1'
#
loop_
_entity.id
_entity.type
_entity.pdbx_description
1 polymer ?
#
loop_
_entity_poly.entity_id
_entity_poly.type
_entity_poly.pdbx_seq_one_letter_code
_entity_poly.pdbx_strand_id
1 'polypeptide(L)'
;MTVNTVDSIAEFVTNGVTTNYPFYFKFLANEDLVVTYINPQGVSTQLVLGTNYTAHGAGNDDGGSIVTVAALAGPGQLVVSREMVAYQQTSLRNQGKFLAETHEDVFDRLTMLVQQGLAFARRALSRKPGKDFFDAENRNVSNLADPVALQDAVTRKWTQQYVGGLLQTGQGPANSAANILYTDSAGIPAVLQALVGNMIAGNLTVNVPGQFAEPADAMDWVRTKTIANGAKVTIKLADGVITLTRGTSLNHPQNSLIDLIGNVSAMASCQVAPVAGTTFDAFTCTSGCFGKIDGFRLSRPNKAGTGILALGADIARVGPNVEVDNFYYSYASRDGGRMQADDTVSRNAGDVGYWAYDGGRLGCKRAKAYDAIDVDSDLGYGFQAEYGGTLECEEAYATGCRKAGIAALAGGTVRAHNSNPSGNIGSGFLIRGASFIAMNGATPNNNGRWGVERESNGVVSGSYVGTGNTLGQQKPVALLVNENGVSAVASNTGATLGIGSNGPEGVVITVQGATALRAGSTGVGAVNFLQADAALSGQPVLVKARGADNIIDIELSPKNGHVRLPGYSAHADAPIVGCFEIMDTAGVIRRVAVIA
;
A
#
# COMPACT_ATOMS: atom_id res chain seq x y z
N MET A 1 38.81 54.13 -71.85
CA MET A 1 39.02 54.30 -70.38
C MET A 1 39.09 52.92 -69.69
N THR A 2 39.75 52.74 -68.54
CA THR A 2 39.77 51.43 -67.82
C THR A 2 39.87 51.57 -66.29
N VAL A 3 39.06 50.81 -65.52
CA VAL A 3 39.20 50.69 -64.06
C VAL A 3 40.41 49.80 -63.70
N ASN A 4 41.47 50.43 -63.20
CA ASN A 4 42.76 49.79 -62.89
C ASN A 4 43.02 49.53 -61.40
N THR A 5 42.11 49.92 -60.51
CA THR A 5 42.22 49.71 -59.05
C THR A 5 41.05 48.89 -58.51
N VAL A 6 41.28 48.17 -57.41
CA VAL A 6 40.25 47.47 -56.63
C VAL A 6 39.59 48.38 -55.59
N ASP A 7 40.17 49.55 -55.34
CA ASP A 7 39.70 50.49 -54.34
C ASP A 7 38.46 51.23 -54.84
N SER A 8 37.48 51.38 -53.95
CA SER A 8 36.26 52.18 -54.16
C SER A 8 35.95 53.06 -52.96
N ILE A 9 36.86 53.09 -51.98
CA ILE A 9 36.75 53.80 -50.70
C ILE A 9 38.11 54.40 -50.39
N ALA A 10 38.12 55.64 -49.90
CA ALA A 10 39.30 56.29 -49.32
C ALA A 10 38.96 56.79 -47.93
N GLU A 11 39.89 56.62 -46.99
CA GLU A 11 39.72 57.01 -45.60
C GLU A 11 40.82 57.99 -45.21
N PHE A 12 40.44 59.08 -44.55
CA PHE A 12 41.34 60.14 -44.13
C PHE A 12 41.13 60.47 -42.67
N VAL A 13 42.22 60.79 -41.96
CA VAL A 13 42.14 61.33 -40.60
C VAL A 13 41.89 62.83 -40.69
N THR A 14 40.91 63.33 -39.95
CA THR A 14 40.62 64.77 -39.84
C THR A 14 41.36 65.37 -38.65
N ASN A 15 41.87 66.60 -38.80
CA ASN A 15 42.71 67.28 -37.81
C ASN A 15 42.20 68.69 -37.44
N GLY A 16 41.03 69.11 -37.94
CA GLY A 16 40.51 70.46 -37.74
C GLY A 16 41.14 71.54 -38.64
N VAL A 17 42.03 71.17 -39.58
CA VAL A 17 42.75 72.12 -40.45
C VAL A 17 42.65 71.75 -41.93
N THR A 18 42.84 70.48 -42.29
CA THR A 18 42.83 70.01 -43.68
C THR A 18 41.43 70.11 -44.29
N THR A 19 41.34 70.68 -45.49
CA THR A 19 40.09 70.79 -46.27
C THR A 19 40.14 70.07 -47.61
N ASN A 20 41.31 69.77 -48.17
CA ASN A 20 41.46 69.05 -49.44
C ASN A 20 41.96 67.62 -49.21
N TYR A 21 41.22 66.64 -49.73
CA TYR A 21 41.44 65.21 -49.53
C TYR A 21 41.49 64.49 -50.89
N PRO A 22 42.69 64.26 -51.47
CA PRO A 22 42.85 63.55 -52.74
C PRO A 22 42.69 62.03 -52.57
N PHE A 23 42.01 61.37 -53.51
CA PHE A 23 41.82 59.92 -53.58
C PHE A 23 42.05 59.41 -55.01
N TYR A 24 42.41 58.12 -55.14
CA TYR A 24 42.98 57.56 -56.38
C TYR A 24 42.13 56.45 -57.01
N PHE A 25 40.81 56.50 -56.81
CA PHE A 25 39.88 55.61 -57.51
C PHE A 25 38.97 56.40 -58.43
N LYS A 26 38.67 55.83 -59.59
CA LYS A 26 37.84 56.42 -60.63
C LYS A 26 36.36 56.46 -60.24
N PHE A 27 35.66 57.51 -60.64
CA PHE A 27 34.21 57.70 -60.47
C PHE A 27 33.62 58.43 -61.67
N LEU A 28 32.36 58.19 -62.03
CA LEU A 28 31.77 58.65 -63.29
C LEU A 28 31.11 60.03 -63.17
N ALA A 29 30.40 60.27 -62.07
CA ALA A 29 29.78 61.55 -61.76
C ALA A 29 30.06 61.95 -60.30
N ASN A 30 30.10 63.25 -60.01
CA ASN A 30 30.33 63.73 -58.63
C ASN A 30 29.27 63.21 -57.65
N GLU A 31 28.05 62.99 -58.15
CA GLU A 31 26.91 62.44 -57.42
C GLU A 31 27.09 60.95 -57.05
N ASP A 32 28.01 60.23 -57.69
CA ASP A 32 28.34 58.84 -57.35
C ASP A 32 29.25 58.75 -56.11
N LEU A 33 29.66 59.87 -55.52
CA LEU A 33 30.50 59.90 -54.31
C LEU A 33 29.66 60.22 -53.07
N VAL A 34 29.69 59.30 -52.11
CA VAL A 34 29.14 59.49 -50.78
C VAL A 34 30.28 59.80 -49.83
N VAL A 35 30.20 60.96 -49.17
CA VAL A 35 31.21 61.40 -48.20
C VAL A 35 30.61 61.35 -46.81
N THR A 36 31.23 60.58 -45.93
CA THR A 36 30.81 60.39 -44.55
C THR A 36 31.87 60.91 -43.60
N TYR A 37 31.50 61.77 -42.67
CA TYR A 37 32.36 62.25 -41.62
C TYR A 37 32.00 61.59 -40.28
N ILE A 38 33.00 61.06 -39.60
CA ILE A 38 32.91 60.50 -38.26
C ILE A 38 33.63 61.46 -37.32
N ASN A 39 32.88 62.08 -36.41
CA ASN A 39 33.43 63.06 -35.49
C ASN A 39 34.24 62.40 -34.34
N PRO A 40 34.96 63.18 -33.50
CA PRO A 40 35.74 62.63 -32.38
C PRO A 40 34.93 61.83 -31.34
N GLN A 41 33.61 62.01 -31.31
CA GLN A 41 32.68 61.26 -30.46
C GLN A 41 32.17 59.96 -31.12
N GLY A 42 32.64 59.64 -32.33
CA GLY A 42 32.26 58.44 -33.08
C GLY A 42 30.89 58.52 -33.77
N VAL A 43 30.28 59.71 -33.86
CA VAL A 43 29.00 59.90 -34.55
C VAL A 43 29.27 60.07 -36.05
N SER A 44 28.65 59.19 -36.86
CA SER A 44 28.72 59.19 -38.31
C SER A 44 27.68 60.14 -38.92
N THR A 45 28.07 60.99 -39.86
CA THR A 45 27.19 61.93 -40.57
C THR A 45 27.56 61.98 -42.05
N GLN A 46 26.59 61.76 -42.93
CA GLN A 46 26.77 61.93 -44.37
C GLN A 46 26.80 63.43 -44.72
N LEU A 47 27.85 63.85 -45.41
CA LEU A 47 28.00 65.21 -45.91
C LEU A 47 27.23 65.39 -47.23
N VAL A 48 26.72 66.59 -47.48
CA VAL A 48 25.93 66.91 -48.68
C VAL A 48 26.81 67.59 -49.73
N LEU A 49 26.86 67.01 -50.94
CA LEU A 49 27.56 67.58 -52.11
C LEU A 49 27.02 68.99 -52.42
N GLY A 50 27.90 69.95 -52.67
CA GLY A 50 27.56 71.36 -52.94
C GLY A 50 27.23 72.21 -51.71
N THR A 51 26.99 71.59 -50.55
CA THR A 51 26.77 72.30 -49.28
C THR A 51 27.95 72.15 -48.32
N ASN A 52 28.39 70.91 -48.10
CA ASN A 52 29.46 70.59 -47.14
C ASN A 52 30.80 70.31 -47.83
N TYR A 53 30.77 69.86 -49.09
CA TYR A 53 31.97 69.61 -49.89
C TYR A 53 31.72 69.80 -51.38
N THR A 54 32.79 70.00 -52.15
CA THR A 54 32.81 69.86 -53.61
C THR A 54 33.71 68.68 -54.00
N ALA A 55 33.40 68.06 -55.14
CA ALA A 55 34.18 66.97 -55.71
C ALA A 55 34.76 67.39 -57.06
N HIS A 56 36.02 66.99 -57.30
CA HIS A 56 36.74 67.23 -58.56
C HIS A 56 37.30 65.91 -59.08
N GLY A 57 37.43 65.79 -60.41
CA GLY A 57 38.02 64.62 -61.06
C GLY A 57 37.02 63.58 -61.60
N ALA A 58 35.75 63.94 -61.77
CA ALA A 58 34.77 63.04 -62.38
C ALA A 58 35.22 62.60 -63.79
N GLY A 59 35.22 61.29 -64.04
CA GLY A 59 35.70 60.68 -65.28
C GLY A 59 37.22 60.58 -65.42
N ASN A 60 38.01 61.08 -64.45
CA ASN A 60 39.47 60.98 -64.49
C ASN A 60 39.94 59.59 -64.00
N ASP A 61 40.84 58.96 -64.76
CA ASP A 61 41.38 57.64 -64.44
C ASP A 61 42.26 57.66 -63.17
N ASP A 62 42.90 58.80 -62.86
CA ASP A 62 43.74 58.95 -61.66
C ASP A 62 42.95 59.26 -60.37
N GLY A 63 41.62 59.32 -60.45
CA GLY A 63 40.74 59.68 -59.33
C GLY A 63 40.52 61.17 -59.19
N GLY A 64 40.29 61.62 -57.95
CA GLY A 64 39.77 62.96 -57.67
C GLY A 64 40.13 63.50 -56.30
N SER A 65 39.45 64.57 -55.90
CA SER A 65 39.64 65.17 -54.58
C SER A 65 38.32 65.68 -54.01
N ILE A 66 38.12 65.45 -52.71
CA ILE A 66 37.06 66.07 -51.92
C ILE A 66 37.61 67.33 -51.27
N VAL A 67 36.97 68.47 -51.53
CA VAL A 67 37.27 69.74 -50.87
C VAL A 67 36.11 70.11 -49.96
N THR A 68 36.33 70.08 -48.65
CA THR A 68 35.30 70.44 -47.66
C THR A 68 35.19 71.95 -47.52
N VAL A 69 33.98 72.46 -47.35
CA VAL A 69 33.70 73.91 -47.21
C VAL A 69 34.26 74.46 -45.90
N ALA A 70 34.31 73.63 -44.86
CA ALA A 70 34.96 73.93 -43.58
C ALA A 70 35.90 72.78 -43.19
N ALA A 71 36.91 73.08 -42.36
CA ALA A 71 37.79 72.07 -41.82
C ALA A 71 37.02 71.17 -40.84
N LEU A 72 37.12 69.86 -41.02
CA LEU A 72 36.45 68.87 -40.19
C LEU A 72 37.24 68.65 -38.90
N ALA A 73 36.57 68.68 -37.74
CA ALA A 73 37.23 68.56 -36.43
C ALA A 73 38.03 67.24 -36.31
N GLY A 74 39.13 67.29 -35.57
CA GLY A 74 39.99 66.13 -35.29
C GLY A 74 40.07 65.81 -33.79
N PRO A 75 40.47 64.59 -33.40
CA PRO A 75 40.72 63.42 -34.26
C PRO A 75 39.39 62.79 -34.71
N GLY A 76 39.14 62.78 -36.01
CA GLY A 76 37.97 62.15 -36.63
C GLY A 76 38.36 61.46 -37.93
N GLN A 77 37.38 60.99 -38.69
CA GLN A 77 37.62 60.28 -39.94
C GLN A 77 36.68 60.79 -41.05
N LEU A 78 37.24 61.06 -42.22
CA LEU A 78 36.49 61.30 -43.45
C LEU A 78 36.58 60.05 -44.33
N VAL A 79 35.44 59.50 -44.70
CA VAL A 79 35.32 58.34 -45.57
C VAL A 79 34.66 58.78 -46.86
N VAL A 80 35.32 58.55 -47.98
CA VAL A 80 34.81 58.81 -49.33
C VAL A 80 34.55 57.47 -49.98
N SER A 81 33.30 57.14 -50.29
CA SER A 81 32.91 55.91 -50.97
C SER A 81 32.29 56.21 -52.33
N ARG A 82 32.55 55.36 -53.32
CA ARG A 82 31.80 55.33 -54.57
C ARG A 82 30.54 54.49 -54.40
N GLU A 83 29.38 55.13 -54.56
CA GLU A 83 28.07 54.52 -54.47
C GLU A 83 27.23 54.87 -55.70
N MET A 84 27.10 53.92 -56.62
CA MET A 84 26.35 54.08 -57.86
C MET A 84 25.04 53.30 -57.80
N VAL A 85 24.02 53.83 -58.48
CA VAL A 85 22.76 53.11 -58.70
C VAL A 85 22.98 52.00 -59.73
N ALA A 86 22.56 50.77 -59.39
CA ALA A 86 22.79 49.56 -60.18
C ALA A 86 21.84 49.42 -61.39
N TYR A 87 22.02 50.30 -62.39
CA TYR A 87 21.39 50.18 -63.70
C TYR A 87 22.36 50.54 -64.83
N GLN A 88 22.13 49.96 -66.01
CA GLN A 88 22.89 50.24 -67.22
C GLN A 88 22.25 51.44 -67.96
N GLN A 89 22.99 52.54 -68.07
CA GLN A 89 22.53 53.76 -68.76
C GLN A 89 22.64 53.65 -70.29
N THR A 90 23.64 52.92 -70.77
CA THR A 90 23.99 52.85 -72.20
C THR A 90 23.33 51.65 -72.88
N SER A 91 22.54 51.90 -73.92
CA SER A 91 21.96 50.88 -74.80
C SER A 91 22.87 50.67 -76.02
N LEU A 92 23.46 49.48 -76.15
CA LEU A 92 24.28 49.10 -77.31
C LEU A 92 23.36 48.68 -78.47
N ARG A 93 23.44 49.37 -79.61
CA ARG A 93 22.63 49.08 -80.80
C ARG A 93 23.29 48.03 -81.68
N ASN A 94 22.51 47.13 -82.26
CA ASN A 94 22.99 46.17 -83.25
C ASN A 94 23.30 46.87 -84.59
N GLN A 95 24.35 46.42 -85.30
CA GLN A 95 24.79 46.94 -86.61
C GLN A 95 25.25 48.42 -86.65
N GLY A 96 25.59 49.02 -85.50
CA GLY A 96 26.25 50.33 -85.44
C GLY A 96 27.77 50.26 -85.63
N LYS A 97 28.43 51.42 -85.80
CA LYS A 97 29.90 51.50 -85.74
C LYS A 97 30.38 51.05 -84.35
N PHE A 98 31.45 50.26 -84.31
CA PHE A 98 32.08 49.87 -83.04
C PHE A 98 32.80 51.09 -82.44
N LEU A 99 32.21 51.68 -81.40
CA LEU A 99 32.81 52.73 -80.60
C LEU A 99 33.43 52.07 -79.36
N ALA A 100 34.75 51.89 -79.37
CA ALA A 100 35.48 51.24 -78.29
C ALA A 100 35.21 51.93 -76.94
N GLU A 101 35.23 53.26 -76.92
CA GLU A 101 34.99 54.04 -75.68
C GLU A 101 33.63 53.77 -75.05
N THR A 102 32.57 53.63 -75.85
CA THR A 102 31.23 53.33 -75.35
C THR A 102 31.14 51.93 -74.72
N HIS A 103 31.92 50.97 -75.21
CA HIS A 103 31.97 49.63 -74.63
C HIS A 103 32.77 49.63 -73.33
N GLU A 104 33.92 50.31 -73.31
CA GLU A 104 34.74 50.47 -72.12
C GLU A 104 33.98 51.17 -70.99
N ASP A 105 33.25 52.26 -71.26
CA ASP A 105 32.43 52.95 -70.24
C ASP A 105 31.37 52.03 -69.60
N VAL A 106 30.79 51.12 -70.39
CA VAL A 106 29.82 50.13 -69.91
C VAL A 106 30.50 49.08 -69.03
N PHE A 107 31.67 48.56 -69.45
CA PHE A 107 32.41 47.56 -68.68
C PHE A 107 33.03 48.13 -67.41
N ASP A 108 33.52 49.37 -67.45
CA ASP A 108 34.01 50.12 -66.30
C ASP A 108 32.87 50.29 -65.28
N ARG A 109 31.71 50.80 -65.70
CA ARG A 109 30.55 50.95 -64.81
C ARG A 109 30.16 49.61 -64.16
N LEU A 110 30.14 48.52 -64.93
CA LEU A 110 29.83 47.18 -64.40
C LEU A 110 30.87 46.72 -63.38
N THR A 111 32.15 46.89 -63.68
CA THR A 111 33.27 46.55 -62.78
C THR A 111 33.17 47.35 -61.47
N MET A 112 32.84 48.64 -61.56
CA MET A 112 32.64 49.50 -60.40
C MET A 112 31.46 49.05 -59.52
N LEU A 113 30.34 48.61 -60.12
CA LEU A 113 29.20 48.03 -59.39
C LEU A 113 29.57 46.71 -58.70
N VAL A 114 30.38 45.87 -59.35
CA VAL A 114 30.89 44.62 -58.74
C VAL A 114 31.76 44.93 -57.51
N GLN A 115 32.67 45.89 -57.62
CA GLN A 115 33.50 46.33 -56.48
C GLN A 115 32.64 46.83 -55.31
N GLN A 116 31.60 47.62 -55.59
CA GLN A 116 30.64 48.08 -54.59
C GLN A 116 29.91 46.91 -53.90
N GLY A 117 29.43 45.93 -54.66
CA GLY A 117 28.79 44.73 -54.13
C GLY A 117 29.71 43.91 -53.21
N LEU A 118 30.97 43.72 -53.60
CA LEU A 118 31.97 43.02 -52.77
C LEU A 118 32.30 43.81 -51.48
N ALA A 119 32.39 45.13 -51.55
CA ALA A 119 32.62 45.97 -50.37
C ALA A 119 31.45 45.89 -49.37
N PHE A 120 30.21 45.82 -49.86
CA PHE A 120 29.05 45.57 -48.99
C PHE A 120 29.11 44.19 -48.34
N ALA A 121 29.38 43.12 -49.10
CA ALA A 121 29.45 41.76 -48.58
C ALA A 121 30.53 41.57 -47.49
N ARG A 122 31.67 42.26 -47.60
CA ARG A 122 32.74 42.24 -46.58
C ARG A 122 32.33 42.86 -45.24
N ARG A 123 31.26 43.65 -45.19
CA ARG A 123 30.75 44.30 -43.97
C ARG A 123 29.61 43.53 -43.30
N ALA A 124 29.08 42.49 -43.94
CA ALA A 124 28.03 41.65 -43.38
C ALA A 124 28.58 40.61 -42.39
N LEU A 125 27.74 40.17 -41.45
CA LEU A 125 27.99 38.96 -40.66
C LEU A 125 28.06 37.77 -41.61
N SER A 126 29.24 37.15 -41.69
CA SER A 126 29.48 36.06 -42.62
C SER A 126 29.93 34.78 -41.92
N ARG A 127 29.55 33.65 -42.48
CA ARG A 127 30.07 32.34 -42.11
C ARG A 127 31.33 32.08 -42.93
N LYS A 128 32.50 32.15 -42.27
CA LYS A 128 33.77 31.85 -42.95
C LYS A 128 33.88 30.35 -43.26
N PRO A 129 34.49 29.94 -44.38
CA PRO A 129 34.73 28.53 -44.67
C PRO A 129 35.44 27.82 -43.51
N GLY A 130 34.93 26.65 -43.12
CA GLY A 130 35.45 25.85 -41.99
C GLY A 130 34.92 26.21 -40.60
N LYS A 131 34.01 27.18 -40.47
CA LYS A 131 33.34 27.53 -39.20
C LYS A 131 31.85 27.19 -39.25
N ASP A 132 31.27 26.79 -38.13
CA ASP A 132 29.83 26.52 -37.98
C ASP A 132 29.06 27.67 -37.33
N PHE A 133 29.66 28.86 -37.28
CA PHE A 133 29.06 30.07 -36.72
C PHE A 133 29.35 31.30 -37.59
N PHE A 134 28.51 32.33 -37.44
CA PHE A 134 28.76 33.66 -38.01
C PHE A 134 29.82 34.39 -37.18
N ASP A 135 30.89 34.83 -37.82
CA ASP A 135 32.03 35.47 -37.16
C ASP A 135 31.85 37.00 -37.15
N ALA A 136 31.71 37.59 -35.97
CA ALA A 136 31.62 39.04 -35.80
C ALA A 136 32.99 39.74 -35.78
N GLU A 137 34.10 38.99 -35.87
CA GLU A 137 35.47 39.53 -35.89
C GLU A 137 35.80 40.44 -34.69
N ASN A 138 35.33 40.05 -33.49
CA ASN A 138 35.42 40.86 -32.26
C ASN A 138 34.72 42.24 -32.33
N ARG A 139 33.82 42.46 -33.28
CA ARG A 139 32.95 43.64 -33.32
C ARG A 139 31.66 43.39 -32.54
N ASN A 140 31.07 44.46 -32.01
CA ASN A 140 29.81 44.40 -31.29
C ASN A 140 28.65 44.09 -32.25
N VAL A 141 27.75 43.20 -31.83
CA VAL A 141 26.44 42.99 -32.47
C VAL A 141 25.38 43.65 -31.59
N SER A 142 24.78 44.73 -32.07
CA SER A 142 23.79 45.54 -31.34
C SER A 142 22.41 45.51 -32.01
N ASN A 143 21.37 45.95 -31.30
CA ASN A 143 19.97 46.00 -31.77
C ASN A 143 19.37 44.62 -32.11
N LEU A 144 19.75 43.59 -31.36
CA LEU A 144 19.07 42.30 -31.37
C LEU A 144 17.68 42.44 -30.72
N ALA A 145 16.68 41.74 -31.26
CA ALA A 145 15.39 41.57 -30.60
C ALA A 145 15.52 40.68 -29.35
N ASP A 146 14.50 40.71 -28.48
CA ASP A 146 14.42 39.76 -27.37
C ASP A 146 14.23 38.32 -27.91
N PRO A 147 14.88 37.31 -27.32
CA PRO A 147 14.85 35.94 -27.82
C PRO A 147 13.46 35.31 -27.65
N VAL A 148 13.05 34.47 -28.61
CA VAL A 148 11.78 33.73 -28.60
C VAL A 148 12.02 32.22 -28.56
N ALA A 149 13.00 31.73 -29.32
CA ALA A 149 13.38 30.32 -29.35
C ALA A 149 14.60 30.05 -28.45
N LEU A 150 14.81 28.78 -28.09
CA LEU A 150 15.87 28.35 -27.17
C LEU A 150 17.30 28.59 -27.70
N GLN A 151 17.48 28.83 -29.00
CA GLN A 151 18.79 29.01 -29.63
C GLN A 151 19.06 30.46 -30.07
N ASP A 152 18.17 31.39 -29.73
CA ASP A 152 18.32 32.80 -30.12
C ASP A 152 19.46 33.47 -29.33
N ALA A 153 20.14 34.42 -29.98
CA ALA A 153 21.13 35.27 -29.30
C ALA A 153 20.43 36.23 -28.32
N VAL A 154 21.10 36.56 -27.20
CA VAL A 154 20.50 37.37 -26.12
C VAL A 154 21.22 38.70 -25.92
N THR A 155 20.47 39.75 -25.62
CA THR A 155 21.05 41.04 -25.20
C THR A 155 21.51 40.97 -23.74
N ARG A 156 22.50 41.82 -23.37
CA ARG A 156 22.93 41.97 -21.98
C ARG A 156 21.77 42.37 -21.06
N LYS A 157 20.88 43.25 -21.54
CA LYS A 157 19.69 43.71 -20.80
C LYS A 157 18.78 42.52 -20.46
N TRP A 158 18.50 41.66 -21.43
CA TRP A 158 17.63 40.51 -21.19
C TRP A 158 18.20 39.55 -20.15
N THR A 159 19.50 39.27 -20.22
CA THR A 159 20.19 38.43 -19.21
C THR A 159 20.08 39.03 -17.80
N GLN A 160 20.30 40.35 -17.66
CA GLN A 160 20.18 41.03 -16.37
C GLN A 160 18.76 41.00 -15.81
N GLN A 161 17.73 41.13 -16.66
CA GLN A 161 16.33 41.05 -16.25
C GLN A 161 15.92 39.64 -15.86
N TYR A 162 16.35 38.63 -16.62
CA TYR A 162 16.11 37.22 -16.31
C TYR A 162 16.71 36.84 -14.95
N VAL A 163 18.00 37.17 -14.73
CA VAL A 163 18.68 36.93 -13.45
C VAL A 163 18.08 37.76 -12.31
N GLY A 164 17.75 39.03 -12.56
CA GLY A 164 17.10 39.91 -11.59
C GLY A 164 15.72 39.40 -11.15
N GLY A 165 14.93 38.85 -12.07
CA GLY A 165 13.65 38.21 -11.79
C GLY A 165 13.79 36.96 -10.90
N LEU A 166 14.84 36.16 -11.13
CA LEU A 166 15.16 35.00 -10.29
C LEU A 166 15.59 35.39 -8.86
N LEU A 167 16.21 36.56 -8.68
CA LEU A 167 16.67 37.03 -7.36
C LEU A 167 15.57 37.76 -6.57
N GLN A 168 14.56 38.33 -7.23
CA GLN A 168 13.45 39.04 -6.58
C GLN A 168 12.34 38.14 -6.01
N THR A 169 12.34 36.84 -6.32
CA THR A 169 11.34 35.89 -5.80
C THR A 169 11.61 35.43 -4.37
N GLY A 170 12.78 35.72 -3.78
CA GLY A 170 13.11 35.38 -2.39
C GLY A 170 12.80 36.53 -1.42
N GLN A 171 11.64 36.52 -0.78
CA GLN A 171 11.36 37.33 0.42
C GLN A 171 11.66 36.48 1.67
N GLY A 172 12.67 36.87 2.47
CA GLY A 172 13.00 36.25 3.77
C GLY A 172 14.48 35.90 3.96
N PRO A 173 14.85 35.30 5.11
CA PRO A 173 16.23 34.91 5.40
C PRO A 173 16.80 33.93 4.35
N ALA A 174 18.06 34.11 3.96
CA ALA A 174 18.75 33.28 2.96
C ALA A 174 18.89 31.79 3.38
N ASN A 175 18.66 31.48 4.66
CA ASN A 175 18.69 30.12 5.21
C ASN A 175 17.29 29.46 5.30
N SER A 176 16.25 30.05 4.71
CA SER A 176 14.95 29.39 4.59
C SER A 176 14.92 28.42 3.41
N ALA A 177 14.36 27.23 3.59
CA ALA A 177 14.21 26.24 2.52
C ALA A 177 13.37 26.76 1.33
N ALA A 178 12.56 27.80 1.52
CA ALA A 178 11.86 28.50 0.44
C ALA A 178 12.81 29.25 -0.51
N ASN A 179 14.03 29.56 -0.08
CA ASN A 179 15.00 30.40 -0.77
C ASN A 179 16.26 29.64 -1.23
N ILE A 180 16.31 28.32 -1.05
CA ILE A 180 17.40 27.45 -1.53
C ILE A 180 16.93 26.78 -2.82
N LEU A 181 17.54 27.13 -3.96
CA LEU A 181 17.29 26.47 -5.23
C LEU A 181 18.15 25.21 -5.36
N TYR A 182 17.55 24.15 -5.90
CA TYR A 182 18.26 22.96 -6.36
C TYR A 182 17.76 22.57 -7.75
N THR A 183 18.57 21.87 -8.52
CA THR A 183 18.14 21.21 -9.75
C THR A 183 17.65 19.82 -9.41
N ASP A 184 16.41 19.51 -9.76
CA ASP A 184 15.86 18.18 -9.54
C ASP A 184 16.47 17.11 -10.48
N SER A 185 16.04 15.86 -10.34
CA SER A 185 16.52 14.74 -11.17
C SER A 185 16.16 14.85 -12.65
N ALA A 186 15.26 15.77 -13.03
CA ALA A 186 14.89 16.07 -14.41
C ALA A 186 15.63 17.32 -14.93
N GLY A 187 16.52 17.92 -14.13
CA GLY A 187 17.25 19.14 -14.49
C GLY A 187 16.41 20.42 -14.39
N ILE A 188 15.25 20.36 -13.75
CA ILE A 188 14.36 21.50 -13.57
C ILE A 188 14.73 22.22 -12.27
N PRO A 189 14.94 23.55 -12.28
CA PRO A 189 15.14 24.33 -11.05
C PRO A 189 13.90 24.29 -10.16
N ALA A 190 14.07 23.85 -8.91
CA ALA A 190 13.04 23.81 -7.88
C ALA A 190 13.56 24.43 -6.57
N VAL A 191 12.64 24.79 -5.67
CA VAL A 191 12.98 25.26 -4.32
C VAL A 191 12.99 24.11 -3.34
N LEU A 192 13.97 24.07 -2.43
CA LEU A 192 14.15 23.00 -1.44
C LEU A 192 12.88 22.77 -0.62
N GLN A 193 12.07 23.81 -0.37
CA GLN A 193 10.76 23.73 0.28
C GLN A 193 9.80 22.72 -0.37
N ALA A 194 9.85 22.50 -1.68
CA ALA A 194 9.02 21.50 -2.35
C ALA A 194 9.40 20.06 -1.95
N LEU A 195 10.69 19.84 -1.64
CA LEU A 195 11.23 18.58 -1.18
C LEU A 195 11.04 18.41 0.34
N VAL A 196 11.41 19.42 1.14
CA VAL A 196 11.35 19.33 2.61
C VAL A 196 9.96 19.60 3.19
N GLY A 197 9.10 20.37 2.52
CA GLY A 197 7.73 20.66 2.98
C GLY A 197 6.82 19.43 2.98
N ASN A 198 7.19 18.41 2.21
CA ASN A 198 6.51 17.11 2.19
C ASN A 198 7.27 16.04 2.97
N MET A 199 8.35 16.37 3.68
CA MET A 199 9.12 15.42 4.46
C MET A 199 9.01 15.71 5.96
N ILE A 200 8.75 14.66 6.75
CA ILE A 200 8.87 14.69 8.20
C ILE A 200 10.28 14.20 8.53
N ALA A 201 11.19 15.16 8.71
CA ALA A 201 12.62 14.90 8.86
C ALA A 201 13.05 14.39 10.26
N GLY A 202 12.18 14.53 11.26
CA GLY A 202 12.43 14.12 12.63
C GLY A 202 11.12 13.81 13.36
N ASN A 203 11.22 13.44 14.64
CA ASN A 203 10.03 13.11 15.42
C ASN A 203 9.03 14.27 15.44
N LEU A 204 7.77 13.97 15.14
CA LEU A 204 6.70 14.94 15.04
C LEU A 204 5.50 14.49 15.87
N THR A 205 4.93 15.42 16.63
CA THR A 205 3.65 15.24 17.29
C THR A 205 2.58 16.04 16.55
N VAL A 206 1.48 15.39 16.19
CA VAL A 206 0.30 15.97 15.53
C VAL A 206 -0.86 15.96 16.53
N ASN A 207 -1.29 17.11 17.01
CA ASN A 207 -2.29 17.21 18.08
C ASN A 207 -3.73 17.16 17.54
N VAL A 208 -4.57 16.33 18.16
CA VAL A 208 -5.99 16.11 17.82
C VAL A 208 -6.83 16.06 19.10
N PRO A 209 -7.79 16.98 19.32
CA PRO A 209 -8.02 18.16 18.53
C PRO A 209 -6.89 19.19 18.72
N GLY A 210 -6.75 20.11 17.79
CA GLY A 210 -5.82 21.24 17.89
C GLY A 210 -5.27 21.65 16.53
N GLN A 211 -4.48 20.77 15.90
CA GLN A 211 -4.04 20.95 14.51
C GLN A 211 -5.06 20.38 13.52
N PHE A 212 -5.71 19.29 13.90
CA PHE A 212 -6.82 18.68 13.17
C PHE A 212 -7.99 18.46 14.12
N ALA A 213 -9.21 18.42 13.58
CA ALA A 213 -10.41 18.20 14.40
C ALA A 213 -10.53 16.74 14.83
N GLU A 214 -10.18 15.81 13.95
CA GLU A 214 -10.28 14.37 14.17
C GLU A 214 -9.05 13.60 13.64
N PRO A 215 -8.84 12.35 14.08
CA PRO A 215 -7.70 11.53 13.66
C PRO A 215 -7.69 11.22 12.15
N ALA A 216 -8.87 11.15 11.52
CA ALA A 216 -8.99 10.92 10.09
C ALA A 216 -8.34 12.05 9.27
N ASP A 217 -8.56 13.32 9.66
CA ASP A 217 -7.94 14.48 9.02
C ASP A 217 -6.42 14.51 9.25
N ALA A 218 -5.97 14.14 10.45
CA ALA A 218 -4.54 14.02 10.75
C ALA A 218 -3.87 12.96 9.88
N MET A 219 -4.49 11.78 9.73
CA MET A 219 -3.99 10.72 8.85
C MET A 219 -4.00 11.12 7.38
N ASP A 220 -5.03 11.85 6.91
CA ASP A 220 -5.07 12.40 5.54
C ASP A 220 -3.89 13.32 5.28
N TRP A 221 -3.56 14.19 6.23
CA TRP A 221 -2.38 15.06 6.11
C TRP A 221 -1.07 14.27 6.15
N VAL A 222 -0.90 13.33 7.10
CA VAL A 222 0.32 12.52 7.20
C VAL A 222 0.56 11.71 5.92
N ARG A 223 -0.50 11.22 5.27
CA ARG A 223 -0.43 10.53 3.97
C ARG A 223 0.16 11.36 2.83
N THR A 224 0.18 12.68 2.94
CA THR A 224 0.86 13.55 1.96
C THR A 224 2.36 13.67 2.21
N LYS A 225 2.88 13.06 3.28
CA LYS A 225 4.25 13.22 3.75
C LYS A 225 5.08 11.97 3.52
N THR A 226 6.38 12.17 3.35
CA THR A 226 7.39 11.11 3.46
C THR A 226 8.02 11.21 4.85
N ILE A 227 8.06 10.12 5.59
CA ILE A 227 8.66 10.07 6.93
C ILE A 227 10.13 9.64 6.76
N ALA A 228 11.08 10.46 7.20
CA ALA A 228 12.50 10.11 7.11
C ALA A 228 12.82 8.89 7.99
N ASN A 229 13.80 8.09 7.59
CA ASN A 229 14.25 6.95 8.38
C ASN A 229 14.73 7.44 9.77
N GLY A 230 14.23 6.82 10.84
CA GLY A 230 14.50 7.22 12.23
C GLY A 230 13.55 8.27 12.81
N ALA A 231 12.69 8.89 12.00
CA ALA A 231 11.62 9.75 12.51
C ALA A 231 10.38 8.92 12.90
N LYS A 232 9.67 9.38 13.94
CA LYS A 232 8.34 8.90 14.31
C LYS A 232 7.30 10.00 14.27
N VAL A 233 6.10 9.66 13.81
CA VAL A 233 4.92 10.54 13.89
C VAL A 233 4.02 10.04 15.00
N THR A 234 3.71 10.89 15.96
CA THR A 234 2.72 10.62 17.00
C THR A 234 1.48 11.46 16.74
N ILE A 235 0.38 10.85 16.35
CA ILE A 235 -0.94 11.49 16.36
C ILE A 235 -1.42 11.46 17.81
N LYS A 236 -1.36 12.61 18.46
CA LYS A 236 -1.64 12.79 19.88
C LYS A 236 -3.11 13.15 20.08
N LEU A 237 -3.87 12.24 20.66
CA LEU A 237 -5.25 12.48 21.08
C LEU A 237 -5.26 13.21 22.43
N ALA A 238 -5.95 14.34 22.50
CA ALA A 238 -6.12 15.10 23.74
C ALA A 238 -7.22 14.50 24.62
N ASP A 239 -7.21 14.89 25.90
CA ASP A 239 -8.31 14.61 26.81
C ASP A 239 -9.58 15.36 26.38
N GLY A 240 -10.74 14.79 26.70
CA GLY A 240 -12.04 15.22 26.23
C GLY A 240 -12.67 14.23 25.26
N VAL A 241 -13.74 14.67 24.60
CA VAL A 241 -14.47 13.88 23.60
C VAL A 241 -14.05 14.31 22.20
N ILE A 242 -13.52 13.37 21.43
CA ILE A 242 -13.14 13.52 20.03
C ILE A 242 -14.18 12.81 19.17
N THR A 243 -14.86 13.57 18.33
CA THR A 243 -15.88 13.03 17.43
C THR A 243 -15.24 12.52 16.14
N LEU A 244 -15.55 11.27 15.74
CA LEU A 244 -15.22 10.75 14.42
C LEU A 244 -16.41 10.96 13.47
N THR A 245 -16.21 11.76 12.42
CA THR A 245 -17.20 11.97 11.36
C THR A 245 -17.15 10.87 10.30
N ARG A 246 -16.00 10.21 10.18
CA ARG A 246 -15.73 9.10 9.27
C ARG A 246 -14.74 8.09 9.86
N GLY A 247 -14.61 6.93 9.23
CA GLY A 247 -13.59 5.95 9.57
C GLY A 247 -12.18 6.49 9.32
N THR A 248 -11.25 6.17 10.21
CA THR A 248 -9.84 6.57 10.11
C THR A 248 -9.05 5.47 9.42
N SER A 249 -8.59 5.74 8.19
CA SER A 249 -7.63 4.85 7.52
C SER A 249 -6.25 5.03 8.12
N LEU A 250 -5.67 3.92 8.60
CA LEU A 250 -4.33 3.83 9.17
C LEU A 250 -3.24 3.59 8.10
N ASN A 251 -3.59 3.73 6.83
CA ASN A 251 -2.71 3.38 5.72
C ASN A 251 -1.69 4.50 5.47
N HIS A 252 -0.43 4.10 5.32
CA HIS A 252 0.67 4.91 4.83
C HIS A 252 1.75 3.95 4.33
N PRO A 253 2.53 4.26 3.28
CA PRO A 253 3.67 3.43 2.87
C PRO A 253 4.72 3.18 3.98
N GLN A 254 4.62 3.92 5.09
CA GLN A 254 5.54 3.93 6.22
C GLN A 254 4.76 3.99 7.55
N ASN A 255 3.56 3.41 7.59
CA ASN A 255 2.68 3.47 8.77
C ASN A 255 3.25 2.79 10.02
N SER A 256 4.32 2.00 9.89
CA SER A 256 5.07 1.44 11.02
C SER A 256 5.80 2.51 11.84
N LEU A 257 5.96 3.71 11.28
CA LEU A 257 6.54 4.88 11.93
C LEU A 257 5.49 5.82 12.55
N ILE A 258 4.21 5.46 12.48
CA ILE A 258 3.09 6.28 12.95
C ILE A 258 2.46 5.61 14.17
N ASP A 259 2.35 6.35 15.26
CA ASP A 259 1.65 5.94 16.48
C ASP A 259 0.43 6.85 16.71
N LEU A 260 -0.68 6.27 17.19
CA LEU A 260 -1.90 6.96 17.62
C LEU A 260 -2.02 6.86 19.13
N ILE A 261 -1.74 7.95 19.84
CA ILE A 261 -1.55 7.94 21.29
C ILE A 261 -2.49 8.94 21.97
N GLY A 262 -3.35 8.47 22.87
CA GLY A 262 -4.11 9.31 23.79
C GLY A 262 -3.42 9.51 25.14
N ASN A 263 -4.19 9.45 26.22
CA ASN A 263 -3.73 9.54 27.59
C ASN A 263 -3.50 8.16 28.21
N VAL A 264 -2.26 7.65 28.11
CA VAL A 264 -1.88 6.34 28.66
C VAL A 264 -1.88 6.27 30.19
N SER A 265 -1.84 7.41 30.88
CA SER A 265 -1.96 7.48 32.35
C SER A 265 -3.39 7.53 32.84
N ALA A 266 -4.32 7.99 32.00
CA ALA A 266 -5.73 8.18 32.33
C ALA A 266 -6.60 7.97 31.07
N MET A 267 -6.66 6.73 30.60
CA MET A 267 -7.36 6.34 29.35
C MET A 267 -8.79 6.90 29.24
N ALA A 268 -9.54 6.87 30.34
CA ALA A 268 -10.94 7.31 30.36
C ALA A 268 -11.13 8.82 30.12
N SER A 269 -10.08 9.62 30.32
CA SER A 269 -10.09 11.06 30.04
C SER A 269 -10.04 11.36 28.55
N CYS A 270 -9.49 10.46 27.72
CA CYS A 270 -9.45 10.59 26.27
C CYS A 270 -10.52 9.68 25.65
N GLN A 271 -11.60 10.29 25.16
CA GLN A 271 -12.74 9.59 24.60
C GLN A 271 -12.83 9.85 23.10
N VAL A 272 -12.98 8.78 22.32
CA VAL A 272 -13.19 8.85 20.88
C VAL A 272 -14.55 8.24 20.57
N ALA A 273 -15.39 8.96 19.82
CA ALA A 273 -16.74 8.51 19.53
C ALA A 273 -17.18 8.84 18.09
N PRO A 274 -17.62 7.86 17.29
CA PRO A 274 -18.29 8.12 16.03
C PRO A 274 -19.57 8.94 16.21
N VAL A 275 -19.89 9.76 15.21
CA VAL A 275 -21.18 10.45 15.13
C VAL A 275 -22.33 9.42 15.22
N ALA A 276 -23.36 9.74 16.00
CA ALA A 276 -24.53 8.89 16.16
C ALA A 276 -25.18 8.54 14.81
N GLY A 277 -25.65 7.31 14.65
CA GLY A 277 -26.27 6.83 13.41
C GLY A 277 -25.31 6.28 12.36
N THR A 278 -24.00 6.49 12.51
CA THR A 278 -22.99 5.95 11.58
C THR A 278 -22.76 4.45 11.80
N THR A 279 -22.19 3.76 10.80
CA THR A 279 -21.92 2.31 10.81
C THR A 279 -20.50 1.91 10.40
N PHE A 280 -19.64 2.89 10.08
CA PHE A 280 -18.26 2.61 9.63
C PHE A 280 -17.39 1.99 10.74
N ASP A 281 -16.29 1.36 10.32
CA ASP A 281 -15.19 0.93 11.18
C ASP A 281 -14.35 2.14 11.60
N ALA A 282 -14.02 2.26 12.89
CA ALA A 282 -13.42 3.47 13.44
C ALA A 282 -11.94 3.63 13.06
N PHE A 283 -11.13 2.59 13.23
CA PHE A 283 -9.71 2.57 12.84
C PHE A 283 -9.39 1.33 12.02
N THR A 284 -8.99 1.53 10.76
CA THR A 284 -8.79 0.42 9.81
C THR A 284 -7.43 0.51 9.14
N CYS A 285 -6.64 -0.57 9.25
CA CYS A 285 -5.44 -0.78 8.47
C CYS A 285 -5.70 -1.82 7.38
N THR A 286 -5.51 -1.44 6.12
CA THR A 286 -5.66 -2.34 4.96
C THR A 286 -4.39 -2.46 4.11
N SER A 287 -3.31 -1.76 4.48
CA SER A 287 -1.99 -1.97 3.87
C SER A 287 -0.86 -1.65 4.85
N GLY A 288 0.25 -2.37 4.71
CA GLY A 288 1.43 -2.18 5.54
C GLY A 288 1.25 -2.69 6.98
N CYS A 289 1.93 -2.03 7.92
CA CYS A 289 1.91 -2.38 9.33
C CYS A 289 1.84 -1.09 10.15
N PHE A 290 0.67 -0.72 10.67
CA PHE A 290 0.55 0.48 11.51
C PHE A 290 1.32 0.27 12.82
N GLY A 291 1.92 1.33 13.38
CA GLY A 291 2.73 1.28 14.59
C GLY A 291 1.91 0.96 15.84
N LYS A 292 1.86 1.91 16.79
CA LYS A 292 1.21 1.71 18.09
C LYS A 292 -0.10 2.47 18.21
N ILE A 293 -1.12 1.86 18.82
CA ILE A 293 -2.36 2.51 19.26
C ILE A 293 -2.44 2.40 20.79
N ASP A 294 -2.67 3.48 21.55
CA ASP A 294 -2.74 3.40 23.03
C ASP A 294 -3.42 4.63 23.65
N GLY A 295 -4.01 4.50 24.84
CA GLY A 295 -4.36 5.62 25.72
C GLY A 295 -5.74 6.24 25.52
N PHE A 296 -6.74 5.56 24.98
CA PHE A 296 -8.09 6.14 24.84
C PHE A 296 -9.20 5.10 24.94
N ARG A 297 -10.40 5.57 25.31
CA ARG A 297 -11.64 4.79 25.20
C ARG A 297 -12.35 5.13 23.89
N LEU A 298 -12.67 4.10 23.12
CA LEU A 298 -13.44 4.19 21.89
C LEU A 298 -14.85 3.67 22.15
N SER A 299 -15.86 4.54 22.08
CA SER A 299 -17.24 4.15 22.35
C SER A 299 -18.17 4.69 21.28
N ARG A 300 -19.18 3.92 20.87
CA ARG A 300 -20.20 4.41 19.91
C ARG A 300 -21.61 4.31 20.49
N PRO A 301 -22.58 5.15 20.07
CA PRO A 301 -23.96 5.08 20.57
C PRO A 301 -24.73 3.83 20.12
N ASN A 302 -24.44 3.31 18.92
CA ASN A 302 -25.17 2.20 18.30
C ASN A 302 -24.21 1.05 18.01
N LYS A 303 -24.59 -0.21 18.29
CA LYS A 303 -23.78 -1.40 17.98
C LYS A 303 -23.63 -1.63 16.47
N ALA A 304 -22.60 -1.06 15.88
CA ALA A 304 -22.25 -1.22 14.47
C ALA A 304 -20.73 -1.27 14.28
N GLY A 305 -20.28 -1.68 13.09
CA GLY A 305 -18.89 -1.62 12.65
C GLY A 305 -17.86 -2.27 13.59
N THR A 306 -16.59 -2.00 13.31
CA THR A 306 -15.42 -2.50 14.04
C THR A 306 -14.69 -1.35 14.72
N GLY A 307 -14.25 -1.53 15.96
CA GLY A 307 -13.46 -0.52 16.66
C GLY A 307 -12.06 -0.37 16.06
N ILE A 308 -11.28 -1.44 16.14
CA ILE A 308 -9.93 -1.52 15.58
C ILE A 308 -9.84 -2.72 14.64
N LEU A 309 -9.51 -2.48 13.37
CA LEU A 309 -9.53 -3.47 12.31
C LEU A 309 -8.17 -3.55 11.59
N ALA A 310 -7.60 -4.76 11.58
CA ALA A 310 -6.50 -5.17 10.72
C ALA A 310 -7.07 -6.07 9.60
N LEU A 311 -7.06 -5.61 8.35
CA LEU A 311 -7.71 -6.29 7.21
C LEU A 311 -6.70 -6.52 6.09
N GLY A 312 -6.20 -7.75 5.94
CA GLY A 312 -5.12 -8.05 4.99
C GLY A 312 -3.81 -7.27 5.24
N ALA A 313 -3.69 -6.67 6.42
CA ALA A 313 -2.58 -5.82 6.86
C ALA A 313 -2.40 -5.92 8.37
N ASP A 314 -1.35 -5.30 8.88
CA ASP A 314 -0.92 -5.49 10.27
C ASP A 314 -1.12 -4.22 11.12
N ILE A 315 -1.44 -4.41 12.39
CA ILE A 315 -1.31 -3.38 13.43
C ILE A 315 -0.32 -3.94 14.45
N ALA A 316 0.87 -3.35 14.52
CA ALA A 316 1.98 -3.91 15.29
C ALA A 316 1.62 -4.05 16.77
N ARG A 317 0.96 -3.03 17.35
CA ARG A 317 0.52 -3.09 18.75
C ARG A 317 -0.64 -2.16 19.08
N VAL A 318 -1.67 -2.70 19.69
CA VAL A 318 -2.64 -1.98 20.52
C VAL A 318 -2.20 -2.16 21.96
N GLY A 319 -1.90 -1.05 22.63
CA GLY A 319 -1.41 -1.01 24.01
C GLY A 319 -2.50 -1.29 25.04
N PRO A 320 -2.10 -1.50 26.31
CA PRO A 320 -3.01 -1.93 27.37
C PRO A 320 -4.06 -0.87 27.74
N ASN A 321 -3.82 0.40 27.41
CA ASN A 321 -4.72 1.50 27.77
C ASN A 321 -5.70 1.78 26.63
N VAL A 322 -6.32 0.74 26.09
CA VAL A 322 -7.37 0.86 25.08
C VAL A 322 -8.58 0.05 25.50
N GLU A 323 -9.73 0.72 25.50
CA GLU A 323 -11.04 0.11 25.72
C GLU A 323 -11.94 0.43 24.52
N VAL A 324 -12.56 -0.60 23.95
CA VAL A 324 -13.55 -0.47 22.88
C VAL A 324 -14.91 -0.91 23.42
N ASP A 325 -15.90 -0.03 23.29
CA ASP A 325 -17.21 -0.17 23.91
C ASP A 325 -18.35 0.02 22.91
N ASN A 326 -19.32 -0.89 22.93
CA ASN A 326 -20.56 -0.83 22.17
C ASN A 326 -20.38 -0.85 20.63
N PHE A 327 -19.29 -1.42 20.12
CA PHE A 327 -19.10 -1.74 18.70
C PHE A 327 -19.70 -3.11 18.35
N TYR A 328 -20.05 -3.35 17.09
CA TYR A 328 -20.49 -4.70 16.70
C TYR A 328 -19.34 -5.71 16.79
N TYR A 329 -18.14 -5.28 16.41
CA TYR A 329 -16.88 -5.97 16.64
C TYR A 329 -15.88 -5.04 17.35
N SER A 330 -15.23 -5.44 18.43
CA SER A 330 -14.29 -4.53 19.12
C SER A 330 -12.92 -4.50 18.44
N TYR A 331 -12.22 -5.63 18.44
CA TYR A 331 -10.91 -5.81 17.83
C TYR A 331 -11.01 -6.93 16.81
N ALA A 332 -10.67 -6.66 15.56
CA ALA A 332 -10.73 -7.68 14.51
C ALA A 332 -9.45 -7.74 13.68
N SER A 333 -8.99 -8.97 13.41
CA SER A 333 -7.97 -9.29 12.41
C SER A 333 -8.59 -10.20 11.37
N ARG A 334 -8.70 -9.75 10.13
CA ARG A 334 -9.41 -10.43 9.04
C ARG A 334 -8.54 -10.59 7.80
N ASP A 335 -8.86 -11.58 6.99
CA ASP A 335 -8.30 -11.80 5.64
C ASP A 335 -6.76 -11.84 5.66
N GLY A 336 -6.20 -12.60 6.62
CA GLY A 336 -4.75 -12.71 6.82
C GLY A 336 -4.09 -11.57 7.61
N GLY A 337 -4.84 -10.54 8.02
CA GLY A 337 -4.33 -9.43 8.83
C GLY A 337 -3.89 -9.85 10.23
N ARG A 338 -3.00 -9.05 10.85
CA ARG A 338 -2.42 -9.38 12.17
C ARG A 338 -2.49 -8.24 13.16
N MET A 339 -2.76 -8.55 14.42
CA MET A 339 -2.80 -7.56 15.49
C MET A 339 -2.34 -8.14 16.83
N GLN A 340 -1.59 -7.33 17.59
CA GLN A 340 -1.33 -7.61 19.02
C GLN A 340 -2.13 -6.62 19.87
N ALA A 341 -3.11 -7.11 20.63
CA ALA A 341 -4.02 -6.35 21.48
C ALA A 341 -4.07 -6.93 22.91
N ASP A 342 -2.90 -7.25 23.46
CA ASP A 342 -2.77 -7.74 24.84
C ASP A 342 -3.25 -6.70 25.85
N ASP A 343 -3.82 -7.19 26.97
CA ASP A 343 -4.26 -6.39 28.12
C ASP A 343 -5.36 -5.35 27.81
N THR A 344 -5.89 -5.33 26.58
CA THR A 344 -6.97 -4.44 26.16
C THR A 344 -8.32 -4.87 26.72
N VAL A 345 -9.32 -3.98 26.61
CA VAL A 345 -10.68 -4.25 27.06
C VAL A 345 -11.68 -4.10 25.90
N SER A 346 -12.59 -5.07 25.78
CA SER A 346 -13.80 -5.00 24.96
C SER A 346 -15.02 -5.02 25.88
N ARG A 347 -15.96 -4.09 25.65
CA ARG A 347 -17.22 -3.99 26.38
C ARG A 347 -18.41 -3.94 25.44
N ASN A 348 -19.48 -4.62 25.83
CA ASN A 348 -20.80 -4.52 25.23
C ASN A 348 -20.76 -4.71 23.69
N ALA A 349 -19.95 -5.64 23.20
CA ALA A 349 -19.88 -5.92 21.77
C ALA A 349 -21.25 -6.40 21.24
N GLY A 350 -21.52 -6.21 19.95
CA GLY A 350 -22.68 -6.81 19.29
C GLY A 350 -22.49 -8.32 19.16
N ASP A 351 -21.64 -8.72 18.21
CA ASP A 351 -21.30 -10.12 18.04
C ASP A 351 -19.98 -10.45 18.74
N VAL A 352 -18.85 -9.86 18.35
CA VAL A 352 -17.53 -10.35 18.82
C VAL A 352 -16.71 -9.27 19.50
N GLY A 353 -16.18 -9.57 20.69
CA GLY A 353 -15.15 -8.73 21.30
C GLY A 353 -13.83 -8.80 20.52
N TYR A 354 -13.21 -9.97 20.49
CA TYR A 354 -11.94 -10.22 19.79
C TYR A 354 -12.13 -11.24 18.67
N TRP A 355 -12.00 -10.81 17.42
CA TRP A 355 -12.31 -11.63 16.25
C TRP A 355 -11.10 -11.87 15.35
N ALA A 356 -10.70 -13.13 15.22
CA ALA A 356 -9.78 -13.57 14.17
C ALA A 356 -10.57 -14.30 13.08
N TYR A 357 -10.59 -13.77 11.87
CA TYR A 357 -11.43 -14.25 10.76
C TYR A 357 -10.60 -14.47 9.48
N ASP A 358 -10.96 -15.48 8.68
CA ASP A 358 -10.39 -15.75 7.35
C ASP A 358 -8.85 -15.69 7.32
N GLY A 359 -8.23 -16.55 8.12
CA GLY A 359 -6.76 -16.59 8.26
C GLY A 359 -6.12 -15.44 9.06
N GLY A 360 -6.91 -14.50 9.60
CA GLY A 360 -6.41 -13.44 10.47
C GLY A 360 -5.80 -13.98 11.77
N ARG A 361 -4.82 -13.25 12.34
CA ARG A 361 -4.13 -13.62 13.59
C ARG A 361 -4.19 -12.50 14.62
N LEU A 362 -4.78 -12.80 15.78
CA LEU A 362 -4.95 -11.82 16.85
C LEU A 362 -4.34 -12.35 18.16
N GLY A 363 -3.32 -11.66 18.65
CA GLY A 363 -2.80 -11.82 20.00
C GLY A 363 -3.59 -10.95 20.98
N CYS A 364 -4.14 -11.54 22.03
CA CYS A 364 -4.99 -10.85 23.00
C CYS A 364 -4.83 -11.47 24.40
N LYS A 365 -3.57 -11.63 24.82
CA LYS A 365 -3.23 -12.19 26.13
C LYS A 365 -3.66 -11.23 27.23
N ARG A 366 -4.22 -11.76 28.33
CA ARG A 366 -4.76 -10.99 29.47
C ARG A 366 -5.85 -9.97 29.09
N ALA A 367 -6.35 -10.03 27.86
CA ALA A 367 -7.43 -9.16 27.40
C ALA A 367 -8.76 -9.53 28.08
N LYS A 368 -9.68 -8.57 28.14
CA LYS A 368 -10.95 -8.72 28.86
C LYS A 368 -12.12 -8.42 27.97
N ALA A 369 -13.06 -9.36 27.84
CA ALA A 369 -14.30 -9.19 27.09
C ALA A 369 -15.52 -9.25 28.03
N TYR A 370 -16.37 -8.24 27.93
CA TYR A 370 -17.59 -8.12 28.73
C TYR A 370 -18.80 -7.98 27.82
N ASP A 371 -19.83 -8.79 28.04
CA ASP A 371 -21.20 -8.57 27.54
C ASP A 371 -21.31 -8.47 26.01
N ALA A 372 -20.62 -9.35 25.28
CA ALA A 372 -20.85 -9.52 23.84
C ALA A 372 -22.23 -10.16 23.61
N ILE A 373 -23.21 -9.36 23.18
CA ILE A 373 -24.63 -9.73 23.11
C ILE A 373 -25.31 -9.06 21.91
N ASP A 374 -25.80 -9.88 21.00
CA ASP A 374 -26.80 -9.58 19.98
C ASP A 374 -27.98 -10.54 20.18
N VAL A 375 -29.06 -10.00 20.76
CA VAL A 375 -30.24 -10.80 21.13
C VAL A 375 -31.01 -11.27 19.91
N ASP A 376 -31.11 -10.41 18.90
CA ASP A 376 -31.96 -10.61 17.74
C ASP A 376 -31.36 -11.66 16.79
N SER A 377 -30.04 -11.63 16.62
CA SER A 377 -29.31 -12.59 15.77
C SER A 377 -28.90 -13.87 16.51
N ASP A 378 -29.09 -13.93 17.83
CA ASP A 378 -28.55 -14.98 18.70
C ASP A 378 -27.02 -15.16 18.58
N LEU A 379 -26.31 -14.04 18.65
CA LEU A 379 -24.86 -13.93 18.51
C LEU A 379 -24.24 -13.25 19.74
N GLY A 380 -22.92 -13.36 19.92
CA GLY A 380 -22.26 -12.82 21.12
C GLY A 380 -21.13 -13.69 21.67
N TYR A 381 -19.90 -13.44 21.22
CA TYR A 381 -18.68 -14.12 21.63
C TYR A 381 -17.68 -13.14 22.24
N GLY A 382 -17.10 -13.48 23.39
CA GLY A 382 -16.02 -12.66 23.95
C GLY A 382 -14.79 -12.68 23.06
N PHE A 383 -14.35 -13.89 22.73
CA PHE A 383 -13.22 -14.17 21.83
C PHE A 383 -13.64 -15.22 20.81
N GLN A 384 -13.35 -15.00 19.52
CA GLN A 384 -13.71 -15.93 18.45
C GLN A 384 -12.63 -16.03 17.37
N ALA A 385 -12.23 -17.26 17.07
CA ALA A 385 -11.47 -17.60 15.88
C ALA A 385 -12.39 -18.31 14.88
N GLU A 386 -12.41 -17.88 13.63
CA GLU A 386 -13.29 -18.42 12.59
C GLU A 386 -12.65 -18.44 11.19
N TYR A 387 -13.07 -19.35 10.31
CA TYR A 387 -12.58 -19.50 8.94
C TYR A 387 -11.05 -19.58 8.87
N GLY A 388 -10.44 -20.44 9.67
CA GLY A 388 -8.98 -20.57 9.74
C GLY A 388 -8.26 -19.46 10.51
N GLY A 389 -9.00 -18.55 11.16
CA GLY A 389 -8.43 -17.54 12.06
C GLY A 389 -7.68 -18.13 13.25
N THR A 390 -6.71 -17.40 13.78
CA THR A 390 -5.89 -17.80 14.94
C THR A 390 -5.98 -16.78 16.07
N LEU A 391 -6.31 -17.24 17.28
CA LEU A 391 -6.30 -16.43 18.50
C LEU A 391 -5.28 -16.93 19.52
N GLU A 392 -4.59 -15.98 20.15
CA GLU A 392 -3.75 -16.21 21.33
C GLU A 392 -4.29 -15.40 22.52
N CYS A 393 -5.19 -16.00 23.30
CA CYS A 393 -5.91 -15.40 24.41
C CYS A 393 -5.55 -16.03 25.77
N GLU A 394 -4.25 -16.27 26.00
CA GLU A 394 -3.75 -16.75 27.29
C GLU A 394 -4.10 -15.76 28.41
N GLU A 395 -4.54 -16.25 29.57
CA GLU A 395 -4.96 -15.45 30.73
C GLU A 395 -6.12 -14.48 30.44
N ALA A 396 -6.81 -14.64 29.31
CA ALA A 396 -7.95 -13.80 28.96
C ALA A 396 -9.16 -14.05 29.87
N TYR A 397 -9.98 -13.01 30.06
CA TYR A 397 -11.20 -13.05 30.87
C TYR A 397 -12.41 -12.74 30.01
N ALA A 398 -13.46 -13.57 30.08
CA ALA A 398 -14.70 -13.35 29.34
C ALA A 398 -15.93 -13.63 30.21
N THR A 399 -16.87 -12.68 30.26
CA THR A 399 -18.12 -12.82 31.03
C THR A 399 -19.30 -12.19 30.30
N GLY A 400 -20.51 -12.63 30.62
CA GLY A 400 -21.76 -12.05 30.10
C GLY A 400 -21.99 -12.29 28.61
N CYS A 401 -21.14 -13.04 27.91
CA CYS A 401 -21.25 -13.25 26.47
C CYS A 401 -22.41 -14.22 26.15
N ARG A 402 -23.17 -13.91 25.08
CA ARG A 402 -24.41 -14.63 24.76
C ARG A 402 -24.19 -16.08 24.36
N LYS A 403 -23.21 -16.35 23.50
CA LYS A 403 -22.96 -17.67 22.90
C LYS A 403 -21.80 -18.39 23.56
N ALA A 404 -20.66 -17.72 23.70
CA ALA A 404 -19.57 -18.24 24.51
C ALA A 404 -18.60 -17.15 24.97
N GLY A 405 -17.88 -17.43 26.06
CA GLY A 405 -16.74 -16.60 26.46
C GLY A 405 -15.61 -16.67 25.42
N ILE A 406 -15.18 -17.89 25.07
CA ILE A 406 -14.12 -18.14 24.08
C ILE A 406 -14.60 -19.19 23.08
N ALA A 407 -14.46 -18.92 21.78
CA ALA A 407 -14.95 -19.78 20.72
C ALA A 407 -13.93 -20.04 19.60
N ALA A 408 -13.98 -21.25 19.03
CA ALA A 408 -13.29 -21.62 17.80
C ALA A 408 -14.27 -22.30 16.84
N LEU A 409 -14.50 -21.66 15.69
CA LEU A 409 -15.53 -22.03 14.72
C LEU A 409 -14.89 -22.21 13.33
N ALA A 410 -15.46 -23.06 12.46
CA ALA A 410 -15.08 -23.20 11.04
C ALA A 410 -13.54 -23.21 10.77
N GLY A 411 -12.81 -24.13 11.37
CA GLY A 411 -11.36 -24.28 11.21
C GLY A 411 -10.52 -23.31 12.06
N GLY A 412 -11.14 -22.55 12.95
CA GLY A 412 -10.47 -21.62 13.86
C GLY A 412 -9.55 -22.34 14.86
N THR A 413 -8.45 -21.68 15.22
CA THR A 413 -7.47 -22.19 16.19
C THR A 413 -7.31 -21.21 17.34
N VAL A 414 -7.43 -21.68 18.58
CA VAL A 414 -7.33 -20.84 19.77
C VAL A 414 -6.36 -21.42 20.79
N ARG A 415 -5.51 -20.55 21.36
CA ARG A 415 -4.68 -20.83 22.52
C ARG A 415 -5.15 -19.99 23.71
N ALA A 416 -5.74 -20.63 24.72
CA ALA A 416 -6.47 -20.02 25.83
C ALA A 416 -5.99 -20.54 27.21
N HIS A 417 -4.69 -20.76 27.38
CA HIS A 417 -4.15 -21.22 28.66
C HIS A 417 -4.46 -20.25 29.81
N ASN A 418 -4.75 -20.77 31.01
CA ASN A 418 -5.06 -19.99 32.20
C ASN A 418 -6.20 -18.95 32.01
N SER A 419 -7.02 -19.11 30.97
CA SER A 419 -8.14 -18.19 30.71
C SER A 419 -9.33 -18.48 31.63
N ASN A 420 -10.15 -17.46 31.83
CA ASN A 420 -11.32 -17.51 32.70
C ASN A 420 -12.59 -17.04 31.96
N PRO A 421 -13.18 -17.89 31.09
CA PRO A 421 -14.48 -17.63 30.50
C PRO A 421 -15.60 -18.10 31.44
N SER A 422 -16.01 -17.23 32.35
CA SER A 422 -16.97 -17.52 33.43
C SER A 422 -18.15 -16.56 33.42
N GLY A 423 -19.30 -16.99 33.93
CA GLY A 423 -20.48 -16.12 34.03
C GLY A 423 -21.05 -15.70 32.68
N ASN A 424 -20.84 -16.50 31.63
CA ASN A 424 -21.43 -16.24 30.31
C ASN A 424 -22.87 -16.75 30.26
N ILE A 425 -23.73 -16.08 29.49
CA ILE A 425 -25.10 -16.56 29.22
C ILE A 425 -25.01 -17.89 28.46
N GLY A 426 -24.05 -17.99 27.55
CA GLY A 426 -23.73 -19.20 26.79
C GLY A 426 -22.78 -20.13 27.54
N SER A 427 -21.86 -20.77 26.79
CA SER A 427 -20.84 -21.67 27.33
C SER A 427 -19.55 -20.93 27.68
N GLY A 428 -18.70 -21.51 28.53
CA GLY A 428 -17.35 -20.97 28.77
C GLY A 428 -16.52 -21.04 27.48
N PHE A 429 -16.32 -22.27 26.98
CA PHE A 429 -15.73 -22.54 25.68
C PHE A 429 -16.75 -23.11 24.70
N LEU A 430 -16.70 -22.70 23.43
CA LEU A 430 -17.46 -23.31 22.33
C LEU A 430 -16.55 -23.69 21.16
N ILE A 431 -16.61 -24.94 20.71
CA ILE A 431 -15.76 -25.45 19.63
C ILE A 431 -16.62 -26.19 18.61
N ARG A 432 -16.54 -25.81 17.33
CA ARG A 432 -17.23 -26.51 16.23
C ARG A 432 -16.57 -26.32 14.87
N GLY A 433 -16.91 -27.19 13.91
CA GLY A 433 -16.51 -27.08 12.51
C GLY A 433 -15.02 -27.28 12.30
N ALA A 434 -14.48 -28.43 12.71
CA ALA A 434 -13.07 -28.81 12.56
C ALA A 434 -12.07 -27.84 13.21
N SER A 435 -12.49 -27.17 14.30
CA SER A 435 -11.71 -26.18 15.03
C SER A 435 -10.95 -26.77 16.21
N PHE A 436 -9.97 -26.03 16.74
CA PHE A 436 -9.12 -26.47 17.84
C PHE A 436 -9.00 -25.42 18.95
N ILE A 437 -9.11 -25.84 20.22
CA ILE A 437 -8.77 -25.02 21.40
C ILE A 437 -7.78 -25.74 22.33
N ALA A 438 -6.67 -25.09 22.66
CA ALA A 438 -5.78 -25.47 23.75
C ALA A 438 -6.04 -24.61 25.00
N MET A 439 -6.39 -25.23 26.14
CA MET A 439 -6.92 -24.51 27.31
C MET A 439 -6.37 -24.97 28.67
N ASN A 440 -5.11 -25.43 28.72
CA ASN A 440 -4.47 -25.84 29.97
C ASN A 440 -4.56 -24.77 31.08
N GLY A 441 -5.01 -25.14 32.27
CA GLY A 441 -5.19 -24.25 33.42
C GLY A 441 -6.43 -23.36 33.37
N ALA A 442 -7.32 -23.50 32.38
CA ALA A 442 -8.51 -22.66 32.26
C ALA A 442 -9.57 -22.96 33.33
N THR A 443 -10.37 -21.94 33.66
CA THR A 443 -11.39 -22.00 34.73
C THR A 443 -12.79 -21.55 34.27
N PRO A 444 -13.51 -22.33 33.43
CA PRO A 444 -14.84 -21.95 32.96
C PRO A 444 -15.91 -22.26 34.02
N ASN A 445 -16.31 -21.25 34.79
CA ASN A 445 -17.26 -21.39 35.91
C ASN A 445 -18.58 -20.65 35.67
N ASN A 446 -19.66 -21.13 36.29
CA ASN A 446 -20.95 -20.43 36.39
C ASN A 446 -21.52 -19.97 35.04
N ASN A 447 -21.29 -20.71 33.96
CA ASN A 447 -21.83 -20.39 32.65
C ASN A 447 -23.27 -20.95 32.50
N GLY A 448 -24.12 -20.24 31.78
CA GLY A 448 -25.53 -20.57 31.57
C GLY A 448 -25.75 -21.85 30.75
N ARG A 449 -24.71 -22.34 30.08
CA ARG A 449 -24.68 -23.64 29.40
C ARG A 449 -23.59 -24.54 29.99
N TRP A 450 -22.56 -24.85 29.21
CA TRP A 450 -21.49 -25.78 29.60
C TRP A 450 -20.21 -25.03 29.95
N GLY A 451 -19.34 -25.65 30.75
CA GLY A 451 -17.96 -25.17 30.87
C GLY A 451 -17.22 -25.24 29.53
N VAL A 452 -17.32 -26.40 28.86
CA VAL A 452 -16.79 -26.64 27.50
C VAL A 452 -17.87 -27.30 26.63
N GLU A 453 -18.29 -26.60 25.59
CA GLU A 453 -19.26 -27.07 24.59
C GLU A 453 -18.56 -27.46 23.29
N ARG A 454 -18.63 -28.74 22.94
CA ARG A 454 -18.10 -29.27 21.69
C ARG A 454 -19.24 -29.66 20.75
N GLU A 455 -19.15 -29.21 19.51
CA GLU A 455 -20.08 -29.55 18.42
C GLU A 455 -19.29 -29.92 17.17
N SER A 456 -19.94 -30.56 16.19
CA SER A 456 -19.47 -30.80 14.82
C SER A 456 -17.94 -30.88 14.73
N ASN A 457 -17.36 -32.03 15.10
CA ASN A 457 -15.93 -32.38 15.07
C ASN A 457 -14.91 -31.40 15.68
N GLY A 458 -15.31 -30.52 16.61
CA GLY A 458 -14.39 -29.65 17.36
C GLY A 458 -13.45 -30.40 18.32
N VAL A 459 -12.18 -29.99 18.36
CA VAL A 459 -11.12 -30.61 19.16
C VAL A 459 -10.68 -29.68 20.30
N VAL A 460 -10.47 -30.26 21.48
CA VAL A 460 -9.96 -29.55 22.65
C VAL A 460 -8.77 -30.30 23.24
N SER A 461 -7.81 -29.57 23.80
CA SER A 461 -6.64 -30.13 24.48
C SER A 461 -6.29 -29.33 25.74
N GLY A 462 -5.75 -30.02 26.75
CA GLY A 462 -5.33 -29.44 28.03
C GLY A 462 -6.25 -29.78 29.20
N SER A 463 -5.75 -29.54 30.42
CA SER A 463 -6.50 -29.72 31.67
C SER A 463 -7.21 -28.42 32.06
N TYR A 464 -8.43 -28.50 32.60
CA TYR A 464 -9.21 -27.34 33.04
C TYR A 464 -10.09 -27.73 34.24
N VAL A 465 -10.48 -26.74 35.05
CA VAL A 465 -11.35 -26.95 36.23
C VAL A 465 -12.52 -25.98 36.14
N GLY A 466 -13.72 -26.51 35.90
CA GLY A 466 -14.94 -25.70 35.78
C GLY A 466 -16.06 -26.21 36.68
N THR A 467 -16.73 -25.30 37.39
CA THR A 467 -17.79 -25.58 38.36
C THR A 467 -18.99 -24.65 38.18
N GLY A 468 -20.17 -25.05 38.67
CA GLY A 468 -21.37 -24.20 38.66
C GLY A 468 -21.99 -23.93 37.28
N ASN A 469 -21.53 -24.58 36.21
CA ASN A 469 -22.13 -24.45 34.88
C ASN A 469 -23.48 -25.19 34.80
N THR A 470 -24.53 -24.54 34.29
CA THR A 470 -25.92 -25.00 34.34
C THR A 470 -26.15 -26.38 33.70
N LEU A 471 -25.54 -26.63 32.54
CA LEU A 471 -25.69 -27.90 31.82
C LEU A 471 -24.58 -28.91 32.17
N GLY A 472 -23.53 -28.47 32.86
CA GLY A 472 -22.43 -29.31 33.33
C GLY A 472 -21.05 -28.83 32.86
N GLN A 473 -20.00 -29.51 33.32
CA GLN A 473 -18.61 -29.12 33.04
C GLN A 473 -18.26 -29.23 31.55
N GLN A 474 -18.76 -30.26 30.86
CA GLN A 474 -18.44 -30.51 29.45
C GLN A 474 -19.60 -31.18 28.73
N LYS A 475 -19.95 -30.69 27.53
CA LYS A 475 -20.95 -31.34 26.68
C LYS A 475 -20.48 -32.76 26.32
N PRO A 476 -21.32 -33.79 26.50
CA PRO A 476 -20.97 -35.15 26.16
C PRO A 476 -20.58 -35.28 24.68
N VAL A 477 -19.44 -35.94 24.43
CA VAL A 477 -18.99 -36.33 23.08
C VAL A 477 -18.51 -37.78 23.15
N ALA A 478 -18.78 -38.57 22.11
CA ALA A 478 -18.19 -39.90 21.98
C ALA A 478 -16.70 -39.74 21.67
N LEU A 479 -15.83 -40.17 22.59
CA LEU A 479 -14.38 -40.10 22.47
C LEU A 479 -13.81 -41.52 22.35
N LEU A 480 -12.82 -41.68 21.47
CA LEU A 480 -11.89 -42.81 21.52
C LEU A 480 -10.87 -42.49 22.61
N VAL A 481 -10.96 -43.18 23.74
CA VAL A 481 -9.99 -43.08 24.83
C VAL A 481 -8.98 -44.23 24.71
N ASN A 482 -7.70 -43.94 24.98
CA ASN A 482 -6.66 -44.95 25.16
C ASN A 482 -6.16 -44.83 26.59
N GLU A 483 -6.76 -45.61 27.48
CA GLU A 483 -6.23 -45.83 28.81
C GLU A 483 -5.55 -47.20 28.80
N ASN A 484 -4.26 -47.23 29.15
CA ASN A 484 -3.48 -48.46 29.31
C ASN A 484 -3.27 -49.33 28.06
N GLY A 485 -3.24 -48.74 26.85
CA GLY A 485 -2.88 -49.46 25.63
C GLY A 485 -4.05 -50.19 24.95
N VAL A 486 -5.29 -49.89 25.34
CA VAL A 486 -6.51 -50.38 24.69
C VAL A 486 -7.34 -49.19 24.20
N SER A 487 -7.59 -49.10 22.90
CA SER A 487 -8.48 -48.10 22.33
C SER A 487 -9.94 -48.51 22.57
N ALA A 488 -10.68 -47.73 23.36
CA ALA A 488 -12.09 -47.95 23.65
C ALA A 488 -12.93 -46.71 23.32
N VAL A 489 -14.19 -46.90 22.89
CA VAL A 489 -15.18 -45.81 22.86
C VAL A 489 -15.86 -45.78 24.23
N ALA A 490 -15.64 -44.73 25.02
CA ALA A 490 -16.20 -44.61 26.36
C ALA A 490 -17.19 -43.43 26.46
N SER A 491 -18.35 -43.71 27.08
CA SER A 491 -19.27 -42.67 27.57
C SER A 491 -18.84 -42.34 29.00
N ASN A 492 -18.40 -41.12 29.25
CA ASN A 492 -17.85 -40.69 30.54
C ASN A 492 -18.91 -40.28 31.59
N THR A 493 -20.20 -40.45 31.29
CA THR A 493 -21.31 -40.00 32.15
C THR A 493 -22.38 -41.06 32.40
N GLY A 494 -22.13 -42.33 32.04
CA GLY A 494 -23.07 -43.44 32.31
C GLY A 494 -24.30 -43.50 31.39
N ALA A 495 -24.39 -42.67 30.35
CA ALA A 495 -25.41 -42.78 29.30
C ALA A 495 -25.05 -43.86 28.28
N THR A 496 -26.06 -44.53 27.71
CA THR A 496 -25.88 -45.59 26.70
C THR A 496 -25.17 -45.07 25.45
N LEU A 497 -24.08 -45.73 25.06
CA LEU A 497 -23.39 -45.50 23.78
C LEU A 497 -24.14 -46.25 22.67
N GLY A 498 -24.79 -45.52 21.77
CA GLY A 498 -25.45 -46.09 20.59
C GLY A 498 -24.51 -46.15 19.38
N ILE A 499 -24.41 -47.31 18.72
CA ILE A 499 -23.75 -47.49 17.42
C ILE A 499 -24.79 -48.06 16.46
N GLY A 500 -25.11 -47.35 15.36
CA GLY A 500 -26.17 -47.71 14.43
C GLY A 500 -25.86 -47.35 12.97
N SER A 501 -26.55 -48.03 12.04
CA SER A 501 -26.49 -47.79 10.59
C SER A 501 -27.92 -47.49 10.11
N ASN A 502 -28.08 -46.47 9.27
CA ASN A 502 -29.34 -46.17 8.57
C ASN A 502 -29.35 -46.71 7.12
N GLY A 503 -28.34 -47.49 6.73
CA GLY A 503 -28.25 -48.16 5.43
C GLY A 503 -28.71 -49.63 5.50
N PRO A 504 -28.92 -50.30 4.35
CA PRO A 504 -29.31 -51.71 4.29
C PRO A 504 -28.20 -52.66 4.81
N GLU A 505 -26.95 -52.18 4.80
CA GLU A 505 -25.80 -52.84 5.39
C GLU A 505 -25.67 -52.33 6.84
N GLY A 506 -25.95 -53.20 7.81
CA GLY A 506 -25.90 -52.86 9.24
C GLY A 506 -24.50 -52.42 9.73
N VAL A 507 -24.33 -52.27 11.04
CA VAL A 507 -23.02 -51.95 11.63
C VAL A 507 -22.10 -53.17 11.51
N VAL A 508 -21.01 -53.05 10.74
CA VAL A 508 -19.99 -54.11 10.58
C VAL A 508 -18.75 -53.77 11.42
N ILE A 509 -18.40 -54.65 12.36
CA ILE A 509 -17.16 -54.56 13.15
C ILE A 509 -16.21 -55.66 12.63
N THR A 510 -15.21 -55.26 11.86
CA THR A 510 -14.20 -56.18 11.31
C THR A 510 -12.95 -56.18 12.19
N VAL A 511 -12.56 -57.34 12.72
CA VAL A 511 -11.36 -57.48 13.57
C VAL A 511 -10.32 -58.36 12.89
N GLN A 512 -9.07 -57.90 12.79
CA GLN A 512 -7.92 -58.75 12.45
C GLN A 512 -7.31 -59.31 13.75
N GLY A 513 -7.80 -60.47 14.21
CA GLY A 513 -7.35 -61.12 15.45
C GLY A 513 -8.37 -62.09 16.06
N ALA A 514 -7.98 -62.82 17.11
CA ALA A 514 -8.74 -63.97 17.65
C ALA A 514 -10.01 -63.63 18.46
N THR A 515 -10.45 -62.37 18.56
CA THR A 515 -11.66 -62.00 19.33
C THR A 515 -12.43 -60.92 18.57
N ALA A 516 -13.70 -61.17 18.23
CA ALA A 516 -14.45 -60.34 17.27
C ALA A 516 -15.44 -59.35 17.93
N LEU A 517 -16.03 -59.66 19.08
CA LEU A 517 -16.96 -58.75 19.79
C LEU A 517 -17.10 -59.10 21.29
N ARG A 518 -17.11 -58.08 22.17
CA ARG A 518 -17.50 -58.19 23.59
C ARG A 518 -18.56 -57.16 23.93
N ALA A 519 -19.70 -57.58 24.48
CA ALA A 519 -20.78 -56.70 24.93
C ALA A 519 -21.12 -57.00 26.40
N GLY A 520 -20.77 -56.10 27.32
CA GLY A 520 -20.97 -56.25 28.76
C GLY A 520 -20.53 -55.03 29.57
N SER A 521 -20.99 -54.97 30.82
CA SER A 521 -20.61 -53.95 31.80
C SER A 521 -19.28 -54.32 32.49
N THR A 522 -18.38 -53.35 32.71
CA THR A 522 -17.15 -53.53 33.52
C THR A 522 -17.32 -53.08 34.97
N GLY A 523 -18.55 -52.77 35.41
CA GLY A 523 -18.82 -52.37 36.78
C GLY A 523 -18.51 -53.49 37.78
N VAL A 524 -18.06 -53.11 38.98
CA VAL A 524 -17.83 -54.04 40.11
C VAL A 524 -19.18 -54.68 40.45
N GLY A 525 -19.43 -55.87 39.91
CA GLY A 525 -20.68 -56.62 40.07
C GLY A 525 -21.35 -57.13 38.78
N ALA A 526 -20.87 -56.75 37.58
CA ALA A 526 -21.38 -57.31 36.33
C ALA A 526 -20.53 -58.52 35.91
N VAL A 527 -20.99 -59.72 36.28
CA VAL A 527 -20.16 -60.93 36.17
C VAL A 527 -20.39 -61.70 34.87
N ASN A 528 -21.51 -61.49 34.14
CA ASN A 528 -21.87 -62.27 32.94
C ASN A 528 -21.94 -61.36 31.68
N PHE A 529 -21.20 -61.70 30.62
CA PHE A 529 -21.20 -60.97 29.33
C PHE A 529 -21.15 -61.88 28.10
N LEU A 530 -21.61 -61.38 26.95
CA LEU A 530 -21.60 -62.09 25.67
C LEU A 530 -20.29 -61.84 24.90
N GLN A 531 -19.66 -62.89 24.41
CA GLN A 531 -18.44 -62.86 23.60
C GLN A 531 -18.62 -63.66 22.30
N ALA A 532 -18.19 -63.09 21.18
CA ALA A 532 -18.08 -63.80 19.90
C ALA A 532 -16.60 -63.90 19.46
N ASP A 533 -16.12 -65.11 19.21
CA ASP A 533 -14.74 -65.37 18.81
C ASP A 533 -14.62 -65.63 17.30
N ALA A 534 -13.53 -65.17 16.70
CA ALA A 534 -13.18 -65.58 15.35
C ALA A 534 -12.79 -67.06 15.34
N ALA A 535 -13.14 -67.77 14.27
CA ALA A 535 -12.79 -69.17 14.06
C ALA A 535 -11.91 -69.35 12.82
N LEU A 536 -11.02 -70.35 12.85
CA LEU A 536 -10.25 -70.77 11.68
C LEU A 536 -11.20 -71.35 10.61
N SER A 537 -10.78 -71.35 9.34
CA SER A 537 -11.56 -71.93 8.25
C SER A 537 -11.92 -73.39 8.54
N GLY A 538 -13.20 -73.75 8.41
CA GLY A 538 -13.73 -75.08 8.75
C GLY A 538 -14.13 -75.26 10.22
N GLN A 539 -13.96 -74.25 11.08
CA GLN A 539 -14.43 -74.26 12.47
C GLN A 539 -15.61 -73.28 12.66
N PRO A 540 -16.58 -73.61 13.53
CA PRO A 540 -17.71 -72.73 13.78
C PRO A 540 -17.29 -71.50 14.60
N VAL A 541 -17.84 -70.34 14.25
CA VAL A 541 -17.76 -69.12 15.07
C VAL A 541 -18.52 -69.37 16.38
N LEU A 542 -17.86 -69.15 17.52
CA LEU A 542 -18.44 -69.40 18.84
C LEU A 542 -19.02 -68.11 19.43
N VAL A 543 -20.29 -68.15 19.84
CA VAL A 543 -20.96 -67.12 20.65
C VAL A 543 -21.17 -67.70 22.04
N LYS A 544 -20.61 -67.08 23.08
CA LYS A 544 -20.56 -67.64 24.44
C LYS A 544 -20.84 -66.60 25.52
N ALA A 545 -21.47 -67.02 26.60
CA ALA A 545 -21.49 -66.27 27.86
C ALA A 545 -20.15 -66.48 28.59
N ARG A 546 -19.66 -65.43 29.25
CA ARG A 546 -18.45 -65.45 30.08
C ARG A 546 -18.77 -64.83 31.43
N GLY A 547 -18.44 -65.55 32.50
CA GLY A 547 -18.57 -65.06 33.87
C GLY A 547 -17.96 -65.97 34.93
N ALA A 548 -18.19 -65.65 36.20
CA ALA A 548 -17.55 -66.33 37.33
C ALA A 548 -18.33 -67.55 37.84
N ASP A 549 -19.59 -67.71 37.44
CA ASP A 549 -20.34 -68.93 37.68
C ASP A 549 -20.10 -69.95 36.54
N ASN A 550 -20.40 -71.22 36.83
CA ASN A 550 -20.20 -72.32 35.88
C ASN A 550 -21.40 -72.52 34.94
N ILE A 551 -22.35 -71.58 34.91
CA ILE A 551 -23.61 -71.67 34.17
C ILE A 551 -23.57 -70.73 32.97
N ILE A 552 -24.04 -71.21 31.82
CA ILE A 552 -24.19 -70.37 30.63
C ILE A 552 -25.58 -69.71 30.69
N ASP A 553 -25.64 -68.51 31.23
CA ASP A 553 -26.87 -67.71 31.31
C ASP A 553 -27.17 -67.04 29.96
N ILE A 554 -27.66 -67.82 28.98
CA ILE A 554 -28.21 -67.28 27.72
C ILE A 554 -29.73 -67.48 27.76
N GLU A 555 -30.47 -66.40 27.99
CA GLU A 555 -31.93 -66.42 27.90
C GLU A 555 -32.36 -66.36 26.43
N LEU A 556 -33.05 -67.41 25.96
CA LEU A 556 -33.68 -67.44 24.65
C LEU A 556 -35.20 -67.28 24.85
N SER A 557 -35.71 -66.06 24.65
CA SER A 557 -37.13 -65.76 24.86
C SER A 557 -37.83 -65.60 23.50
N PRO A 558 -38.84 -66.43 23.16
CA PRO A 558 -39.58 -66.28 21.92
C PRO A 558 -40.49 -65.06 22.02
N LYS A 559 -40.61 -64.27 20.93
CA LYS A 559 -41.60 -63.16 20.88
C LYS A 559 -43.05 -63.67 20.98
N ASN A 560 -43.31 -64.88 20.44
CA ASN A 560 -44.50 -65.71 20.62
C ASN A 560 -44.15 -67.15 20.17
N GLY A 561 -44.51 -68.18 20.95
CA GLY A 561 -44.24 -69.59 20.65
C GLY A 561 -43.14 -70.21 21.53
N HIS A 562 -42.40 -71.21 21.00
CA HIS A 562 -41.29 -71.87 21.69
C HIS A 562 -39.98 -71.67 20.93
N VAL A 563 -38.86 -71.64 21.63
CA VAL A 563 -37.52 -71.67 21.02
C VAL A 563 -37.33 -73.02 20.34
N ARG A 564 -37.30 -73.05 19.00
CA ARG A 564 -37.07 -74.27 18.21
C ARG A 564 -35.59 -74.35 17.86
N LEU A 565 -34.85 -75.22 18.56
CA LEU A 565 -33.55 -75.67 18.07
C LEU A 565 -33.82 -76.59 16.85
N PRO A 566 -33.19 -76.36 15.69
CA PRO A 566 -33.49 -77.15 14.49
C PRO A 566 -33.22 -78.63 14.76
N GLY A 567 -34.22 -79.47 14.46
CA GLY A 567 -34.12 -80.91 14.63
C GLY A 567 -33.03 -81.48 13.74
N TYR A 568 -32.12 -82.25 14.33
CA TYR A 568 -31.17 -83.09 13.61
C TYR A 568 -31.83 -84.46 13.36
N SER A 569 -31.82 -84.94 12.12
CA SER A 569 -32.22 -86.31 11.77
C SER A 569 -30.96 -87.16 11.60
N ALA A 570 -30.61 -87.95 12.63
CA ALA A 570 -29.61 -89.01 12.48
C ALA A 570 -30.29 -90.23 11.85
N HIS A 571 -29.73 -90.76 10.77
CA HIS A 571 -30.07 -92.10 10.28
C HIS A 571 -29.10 -93.11 10.91
N ALA A 572 -29.66 -94.03 11.69
CA ALA A 572 -29.04 -95.19 12.36
C ALA A 572 -28.21 -94.94 13.64
N ASP A 573 -28.57 -95.68 14.70
CA ASP A 573 -27.88 -96.15 15.93
C ASP A 573 -26.56 -95.48 16.39
N ALA A 574 -26.41 -94.17 16.22
CA ALA A 574 -25.30 -93.45 16.81
C ALA A 574 -25.49 -93.37 18.35
N PRO A 575 -24.47 -93.72 19.15
CA PRO A 575 -24.60 -93.73 20.60
C PRO A 575 -24.79 -92.30 21.14
N ILE A 576 -25.67 -92.18 22.14
CA ILE A 576 -25.76 -90.95 22.94
C ILE A 576 -24.43 -90.81 23.70
N VAL A 577 -23.62 -89.82 23.32
CA VAL A 577 -22.32 -89.52 23.94
C VAL A 577 -22.42 -88.41 24.99
N GLY A 578 -23.58 -87.78 25.15
CA GLY A 578 -23.83 -86.83 26.22
C GLY A 578 -25.28 -86.33 26.27
N CYS A 579 -25.56 -85.36 27.13
CA CYS A 579 -26.80 -84.61 27.09
C CYS A 579 -26.56 -83.16 27.52
N PHE A 580 -27.33 -82.21 26.98
CA PHE A 580 -27.43 -80.87 27.51
C PHE A 580 -28.63 -80.79 28.45
N GLU A 581 -28.41 -80.27 29.65
CA GLU A 581 -29.44 -80.06 30.66
C GLU A 581 -30.00 -78.64 30.52
N ILE A 582 -31.31 -78.50 30.31
CA ILE A 582 -32.02 -77.21 30.26
C ILE A 582 -32.93 -77.15 31.47
N MET A 583 -32.67 -76.21 32.38
CA MET A 583 -33.55 -75.96 33.52
C MET A 583 -34.62 -74.95 33.10
N ASP A 584 -35.90 -75.31 33.21
CA ASP A 584 -36.98 -74.35 32.99
C ASP A 584 -37.14 -73.40 34.19
N THR A 585 -37.97 -72.37 34.02
CA THR A 585 -38.20 -71.32 35.03
C THR A 585 -38.86 -71.84 36.31
N ALA A 586 -39.33 -73.08 36.34
CA ALA A 586 -39.81 -73.76 37.54
C ALA A 586 -38.73 -74.63 38.22
N GLY A 587 -37.49 -74.59 37.74
CA GLY A 587 -36.36 -75.35 38.27
C GLY A 587 -36.28 -76.79 37.76
N VAL A 588 -37.11 -77.19 36.78
CA VAL A 588 -37.13 -78.57 36.28
C VAL A 588 -36.08 -78.75 35.20
N ILE A 589 -35.16 -79.69 35.41
CA ILE A 589 -34.10 -80.03 34.47
C ILE A 589 -34.64 -80.98 33.39
N ARG A 590 -34.60 -80.56 32.13
CA ARG A 590 -34.92 -81.35 30.94
C ARG A 590 -33.64 -81.67 30.20
N ARG A 591 -33.44 -82.94 29.84
CA ARG A 591 -32.22 -83.41 29.17
C ARG A 591 -32.45 -83.56 27.67
N VAL A 592 -31.64 -82.89 26.87
CA VAL A 592 -31.60 -83.05 25.41
C VAL A 592 -30.39 -83.91 25.08
N ALA A 593 -30.60 -85.10 24.51
CA ALA A 593 -29.53 -86.04 24.20
C ALA A 593 -28.60 -85.50 23.10
N VAL A 594 -27.29 -85.67 23.29
CA VAL A 594 -26.23 -85.41 22.32
C VAL A 594 -25.79 -86.75 21.75
N ILE A 595 -25.97 -86.90 20.44
CA ILE A 595 -25.66 -88.12 19.70
C ILE A 595 -24.35 -87.88 18.93
N ALA A 596 -23.46 -88.87 18.90
CA ALA A 596 -22.12 -88.76 18.32
C ALA A 596 -22.15 -88.67 16.79
#